data_AF-A0A9D9R0U0-F1
#
_entry.id   AF-A0A9D9R0U0-F1
#
_cell.length_a   1.000
_cell.length_b   1.000
_cell.length_c   1.000
_cell.angle_alpha   90.00
_cell.angle_beta   90.00
_cell.angle_gamma   90.00
#
_symmetry.space_group_name_H-M   'P 1'
#
loop_
_entity.id
_entity.type
_entity.pdbx_description
1 polymer ?
#
loop_
_entity_poly.entity_id
_entity_poly.type
_entity_poly.pdbx_seq_one_letter_code
_entity_poly.pdbx_strand_id
1 'polypeptide(L)'
;QPEYMMTISLQFHKLDSLQWPIAIVDYPARGQAPEIFAMRLNFSISEETLRTNYILIDYENIQPETLLGLEADHFKVVLFVGANQTKLPYELVSAMQNLGARAEYVKIGGNGSNALDFHIAFYIGHLTVQDPGGYFHIISKDTGFDPLIQHLKRKKVAVARSKTMEDILLLKTANSKSTPEKVAAVVADLKQRGTSKPNTVKTLSNTINSLFQKQLGEDELTSLLAELQTQGLIVLNKNKVSYALS
;
A
#
# COMPACT_ATOMS: atom_id res chain seq x y z
N GLN A 1 49.80 17.89 2.89
CA GLN A 1 49.21 16.58 2.51
C GLN A 1 48.18 16.87 1.42
N PRO A 2 48.13 16.12 0.31
CA PRO A 2 47.12 16.39 -0.72
C PRO A 2 45.75 15.90 -0.24
N GLU A 3 44.73 16.75 -0.37
CA GLU A 3 43.33 16.37 -0.19
C GLU A 3 42.92 15.43 -1.32
N TYR A 4 42.56 14.19 -0.97
CA TYR A 4 41.91 13.29 -1.92
C TYR A 4 40.43 13.69 -2.03
N MET A 5 40.09 14.46 -3.07
CA MET A 5 38.71 14.74 -3.44
C MET A 5 38.11 13.48 -4.10
N MET A 6 37.23 12.78 -3.39
CA MET A 6 36.46 11.66 -3.93
C MET A 6 35.33 12.23 -4.79
N THR A 7 35.34 11.93 -6.09
CA THR A 7 34.27 12.38 -7.01
C THR A 7 33.22 11.28 -7.11
N ILE A 8 32.02 11.52 -6.57
CA ILE A 8 30.87 10.64 -6.78
C ILE A 8 30.17 11.10 -8.05
N SER A 9 30.18 10.28 -9.10
CA SER A 9 29.45 10.53 -10.35
C SER A 9 28.22 9.64 -10.40
N LEU A 10 27.03 10.24 -10.39
CA LEU A 10 25.78 9.52 -10.63
C LEU A 10 25.58 9.40 -12.14
N GLN A 11 25.76 8.21 -12.71
CA GLN A 11 25.41 7.94 -14.10
C GLN A 11 24.03 7.28 -14.19
N PHE A 12 23.14 7.91 -14.96
CA PHE A 12 21.83 7.37 -15.29
C PHE A 12 21.88 6.73 -16.68
N HIS A 13 21.88 5.41 -16.78
CA HIS A 13 21.82 4.70 -18.06
C HIS A 13 20.40 4.25 -18.38
N LYS A 14 19.84 4.73 -19.49
CA LYS A 14 18.50 4.36 -19.96
C LYS A 14 18.50 2.94 -20.53
N LEU A 15 18.08 1.96 -19.72
CA LEU A 15 17.66 0.63 -20.16
C LEU A 15 16.37 0.24 -19.42
N ASP A 16 15.50 -0.45 -20.13
CA ASP A 16 14.06 -0.49 -19.91
C ASP A 16 13.59 -1.00 -18.53
N SER A 17 12.61 -0.27 -17.99
CA SER A 17 11.63 -0.65 -16.97
C SER A 17 12.13 -1.43 -15.74
N LEU A 18 12.88 -0.73 -14.88
CA LEU A 18 12.92 -0.80 -13.40
C LEU A 18 14.29 -0.23 -13.00
N GLN A 19 14.34 1.01 -12.54
CA GLN A 19 15.59 1.61 -12.08
C GLN A 19 15.59 1.81 -10.57
N TRP A 20 16.52 1.13 -9.91
CA TRP A 20 17.15 1.62 -8.69
C TRP A 20 18.47 2.27 -9.09
N PRO A 21 18.92 3.36 -8.43
CA PRO A 21 20.23 3.94 -8.73
C PRO A 21 21.35 2.95 -8.40
N ILE A 22 22.18 2.62 -9.39
CA ILE A 22 23.43 1.89 -9.15
C ILE A 22 24.49 2.95 -8.82
N ALA A 23 24.90 3.03 -7.56
CA ALA A 23 26.06 3.82 -7.18
C ALA A 23 27.34 3.07 -7.56
N ILE A 24 28.07 3.55 -8.57
CA ILE A 24 29.41 3.05 -8.90
C ILE A 24 30.41 3.93 -8.15
N VAL A 25 31.21 3.32 -7.28
CA VAL A 25 32.26 4.00 -6.51
C VAL A 25 33.62 3.51 -7.03
N ASP A 26 34.34 4.39 -7.70
CA ASP A 26 35.74 4.14 -8.08
C ASP A 26 36.64 4.35 -6.86
N TYR A 27 37.26 3.27 -6.38
CA TYR A 27 38.23 3.31 -5.29
C TYR A 27 39.63 3.61 -5.82
N PRO A 28 40.37 4.57 -5.25
CA PRO A 28 41.82 4.61 -5.43
C PRO A 28 42.45 3.40 -4.73
N ALA A 29 43.44 2.79 -5.39
CA ALA A 29 44.00 1.50 -5.03
C ALA A 29 44.58 1.42 -3.60
N ARG A 30 44.26 0.28 -2.96
CA ARG A 30 44.87 -0.38 -1.78
C ARG A 30 44.90 0.37 -0.43
N GLY A 31 44.27 -0.26 0.56
CA GLY A 31 44.95 -0.51 1.84
C GLY A 31 44.34 0.03 3.12
N GLN A 32 43.01 0.10 3.27
CA GLN A 32 42.35 0.23 4.59
C GLN A 32 40.89 -0.24 4.56
N ALA A 33 40.41 -0.77 5.69
CA ALA A 33 39.33 -1.76 5.80
C ALA A 33 37.90 -1.28 5.44
N PRO A 34 37.04 -2.18 4.92
CA PRO A 34 35.68 -1.88 4.42
C PRO A 34 34.57 -1.72 5.49
N GLU A 35 34.86 -1.82 6.79
CA GLU A 35 33.81 -2.03 7.81
C GLU A 35 32.97 -0.79 8.14
N ILE A 36 33.52 0.44 8.08
CA ILE A 36 32.77 1.64 8.51
C ILE A 36 31.78 2.12 7.45
N PHE A 37 31.98 1.79 6.18
CA PHE A 37 31.12 2.25 5.08
C PHE A 37 29.91 1.33 4.83
N ALA A 38 30.06 0.02 5.07
CA ALA A 38 28.95 -0.94 5.02
C ALA A 38 27.86 -0.59 6.05
N MET A 39 28.23 -0.06 7.21
CA MET A 39 27.29 0.36 8.25
C MET A 39 26.46 1.60 7.84
N ARG A 40 27.03 2.48 7.00
CA ARG A 40 26.36 3.71 6.52
C ARG A 40 25.47 3.44 5.30
N LEU A 41 25.83 2.49 4.44
CA LEU A 41 24.98 1.98 3.36
C LEU A 41 23.81 1.14 3.89
N ASN A 42 24.03 0.30 4.91
CA ASN A 42 22.93 -0.44 5.56
C ASN A 42 21.94 0.49 6.26
N PHE A 43 22.38 1.65 6.78
CA PHE A 43 21.49 2.65 7.37
C PHE A 43 20.59 3.33 6.32
N SER A 44 20.99 3.36 5.04
CA SER A 44 20.15 3.87 3.95
C SER A 44 19.25 2.81 3.30
N ILE A 45 19.30 1.54 3.71
CA ILE A 45 18.48 0.45 3.16
C ILE A 45 17.33 0.05 4.09
N SER A 46 17.12 0.73 5.22
CA SER A 46 16.05 0.37 6.17
C SER A 46 15.19 1.55 6.63
N GLU A 47 14.74 2.40 5.72
CA GLU A 47 13.37 2.89 5.84
C GLU A 47 12.56 2.17 4.77
N GLU A 48 11.85 1.10 5.15
CA GLU A 48 10.62 0.79 4.44
C GLU A 48 9.73 2.02 4.61
N THR A 49 9.81 2.98 3.69
CA THR A 49 8.90 4.13 3.69
C THR A 49 7.51 3.55 3.54
N LEU A 50 6.76 3.56 4.64
CA LEU A 50 5.40 3.03 4.66
C LEU A 50 4.61 3.69 3.53
N ARG A 51 4.01 2.86 2.68
CA ARG A 51 3.20 3.32 1.56
C ARG A 51 2.19 4.38 2.03
N THR A 52 2.11 5.50 1.32
CA THR A 52 1.07 6.51 1.59
C THR A 52 -0.32 5.89 1.44
N ASN A 53 -1.16 6.11 2.43
CA ASN A 53 -2.57 5.69 2.42
C ASN A 53 -3.45 6.94 2.35
N TYR A 54 -4.10 7.14 1.21
CA TYR A 54 -5.03 8.22 0.96
C TYR A 54 -6.44 7.79 1.38
N ILE A 55 -7.04 8.50 2.32
CA ILE A 55 -8.39 8.27 2.85
C ILE A 55 -9.31 9.33 2.24
N LEU A 56 -10.09 8.92 1.23
CA LEU A 56 -11.02 9.79 0.51
C LEU A 56 -12.42 9.59 1.08
N ILE A 57 -12.87 10.54 1.88
CA ILE A 57 -14.12 10.43 2.63
C ILE A 57 -15.24 11.13 1.86
N ASP A 58 -16.24 10.35 1.48
CA ASP A 58 -17.51 10.85 0.97
C ASP A 58 -18.37 11.26 2.18
N TYR A 59 -18.37 12.56 2.49
CA TYR A 59 -19.08 13.07 3.66
C TYR A 59 -20.61 13.09 3.48
N GLU A 60 -21.12 13.03 2.24
CA GLU A 60 -22.56 12.92 2.01
C GLU A 60 -23.08 11.55 2.45
N ASN A 61 -22.28 10.51 2.21
CA ASN A 61 -22.65 9.14 2.53
C ASN A 61 -22.25 8.71 3.95
N ILE A 62 -21.06 9.13 4.41
CA ILE A 62 -20.50 8.76 5.72
C ILE A 62 -20.08 10.01 6.47
N GLN A 63 -20.66 10.19 7.67
CA GLN A 63 -20.33 11.29 8.56
C GLN A 63 -19.61 10.74 9.78
N PRO A 64 -18.28 10.52 9.70
CA PRO A 64 -17.54 9.99 10.83
C PRO A 64 -17.50 11.03 11.95
N GLU A 65 -17.73 10.59 13.18
CA GLU A 65 -17.65 11.47 14.35
C GLU A 65 -16.19 11.83 14.68
N THR A 66 -15.25 10.93 14.36
CA THR A 66 -13.81 11.10 14.62
C THR A 66 -12.96 10.48 13.50
N LEU A 67 -11.68 10.84 13.43
CA LEU A 67 -10.67 10.22 12.55
C LEU A 67 -9.64 9.40 13.33
N LEU A 68 -10.03 8.85 14.49
CA LEU A 68 -9.15 8.02 15.33
C LEU A 68 -8.54 6.86 14.54
N GLY A 69 -7.26 6.60 14.77
CA GLY A 69 -6.48 5.56 14.08
C GLY A 69 -5.79 6.02 12.81
N LEU A 70 -5.88 7.30 12.42
CA LEU A 70 -5.18 7.89 11.27
C LEU A 70 -3.96 8.76 11.66
N GLU A 71 -3.46 8.61 12.89
CA GLU A 71 -2.42 9.47 13.46
C GLU A 71 -1.06 9.27 12.79
N ALA A 72 -0.76 8.07 12.28
CA ALA A 72 0.52 7.76 11.65
C ALA A 72 0.76 8.58 10.37
N ASP A 73 2.01 8.98 10.14
CA ASP A 73 2.39 9.97 9.12
C ASP A 73 2.13 9.55 7.66
N HIS A 74 1.99 8.25 7.41
CA HIS A 74 1.68 7.73 6.08
C HIS A 74 0.20 7.88 5.69
N PHE A 75 -0.68 8.34 6.60
CA PHE A 75 -2.08 8.64 6.25
C PHE A 75 -2.24 10.07 5.78
N LYS A 76 -2.93 10.22 4.64
CA LYS A 76 -3.42 11.50 4.13
C LYS A 76 -4.94 11.43 3.98
N VAL A 77 -5.66 12.44 4.46
CA VAL A 77 -7.13 12.46 4.48
C VAL A 77 -7.64 13.56 3.57
N VAL A 78 -8.58 13.23 2.71
CA VAL A 78 -9.29 14.18 1.87
C VAL A 78 -10.78 14.03 2.17
N LEU A 79 -11.38 15.05 2.79
CA LEU A 79 -12.79 15.08 3.13
C LEU A 79 -13.57 15.82 2.04
N PHE A 80 -14.36 15.08 1.27
CA PHE A 80 -15.22 15.65 0.23
C PHE A 80 -16.56 16.06 0.84
N VAL A 81 -16.89 17.35 0.74
CA VAL A 81 -18.09 17.95 1.32
C VAL A 81 -19.04 18.37 0.21
N GLY A 82 -20.25 17.84 0.26
CA GLY A 82 -21.32 18.14 -0.69
C GLY A 82 -21.75 19.60 -0.66
N ALA A 83 -22.32 20.07 -1.78
CA ALA A 83 -22.74 21.46 -1.93
C ALA A 83 -23.77 21.89 -0.88
N ASN A 84 -24.67 20.98 -0.50
CA ASN A 84 -25.72 21.23 0.49
C ASN A 84 -25.23 21.11 1.94
N GLN A 85 -24.01 20.61 2.16
CA GLN A 85 -23.44 20.48 3.50
C GLN A 85 -22.79 21.81 3.92
N THR A 86 -23.46 22.48 4.86
CA THR A 86 -23.08 23.82 5.33
C THR A 86 -22.36 23.83 6.66
N LYS A 87 -22.35 22.71 7.39
CA LYS A 87 -21.79 22.58 8.73
C LYS A 87 -21.05 21.25 8.88
N LEU A 88 -19.99 21.27 9.67
CA LEU A 88 -19.24 20.10 10.10
C LEU A 88 -19.23 20.05 11.64
N PRO A 89 -19.31 18.86 12.27
CA PRO A 89 -19.14 18.71 13.70
C PRO A 89 -17.77 19.23 14.17
N TYR A 90 -17.74 19.83 15.36
CA TYR A 90 -16.50 20.37 15.94
C TYR A 90 -15.40 19.29 16.06
N GLU A 91 -15.76 18.09 16.53
CA GLU A 91 -14.80 16.98 16.71
C GLU A 91 -14.13 16.57 15.39
N LEU A 92 -14.89 16.50 14.30
CA LEU A 92 -14.35 16.21 12.97
C LEU A 92 -13.38 17.31 12.50
N VAL A 93 -13.75 18.57 12.73
CA VAL A 93 -12.90 19.72 12.35
C VAL A 93 -11.60 19.71 13.14
N SER A 94 -11.68 19.49 14.45
CA SER A 94 -10.53 19.36 15.36
C SER A 94 -9.61 18.22 14.92
N ALA A 95 -10.17 17.05 14.61
CA ALA A 95 -9.40 15.90 14.14
C ALA A 95 -8.66 16.18 12.83
N MET A 96 -9.33 16.79 11.84
CA MET A 96 -8.70 17.19 10.57
C MET A 96 -7.59 18.23 10.78
N GLN A 97 -7.78 19.20 11.68
CA GLN A 97 -6.75 20.21 11.98
C GLN A 97 -5.51 19.58 12.62
N ASN A 98 -5.69 18.61 13.52
CA ASN A 98 -4.57 17.89 14.16
C ASN A 98 -3.71 17.09 13.16
N LEU A 99 -4.28 16.68 12.02
CA LEU A 99 -3.52 16.03 10.94
C LEU A 99 -2.63 17.01 10.15
N GLY A 100 -2.85 18.33 10.29
CA GLY A 100 -2.07 19.36 9.64
C GLY A 100 -2.05 19.24 8.12
N ALA A 101 -0.86 19.29 7.52
CA ALA A 101 -0.68 19.21 6.06
C ALA A 101 -1.11 17.87 5.43
N ARG A 102 -1.47 16.88 6.25
CA ARG A 102 -1.97 15.57 5.79
C ARG A 102 -3.49 15.54 5.60
N ALA A 103 -4.20 16.62 5.92
CA ALA A 103 -5.64 16.70 5.79
C ALA A 103 -6.09 17.84 4.87
N GLU A 104 -7.06 17.56 4.01
CA GLU A 104 -7.63 18.52 3.07
C GLU A 104 -9.15 18.46 3.05
N TYR A 105 -9.80 19.62 2.95
CA TYR A 105 -11.23 19.74 2.70
C TYR A 105 -11.47 20.08 1.23
N VAL A 106 -12.33 19.30 0.57
CA VAL A 106 -12.75 19.56 -0.81
C VAL A 106 -14.25 19.81 -0.80
N LYS A 107 -14.65 21.09 -0.76
CA LYS A 107 -16.06 21.48 -0.87
C LYS A 107 -16.47 21.61 -2.33
N ILE A 108 -17.56 20.95 -2.70
CA ILE A 108 -18.08 20.94 -4.06
C ILE A 108 -19.15 22.01 -4.20
N GLY A 109 -19.07 22.81 -5.28
CA GLY A 109 -19.97 23.96 -5.48
C GLY A 109 -21.28 23.64 -6.20
N GLY A 110 -21.35 22.53 -6.95
CA GLY A 110 -22.47 22.20 -7.82
C GLY A 110 -23.41 21.14 -7.25
N ASN A 111 -24.72 21.35 -7.44
CA ASN A 111 -25.75 20.35 -7.19
C ASN A 111 -26.01 19.54 -8.47
N GLY A 112 -25.46 18.33 -8.53
CA GLY A 112 -25.73 17.37 -9.60
C GLY A 112 -25.77 15.97 -9.02
N SER A 113 -26.61 15.10 -9.57
CA SER A 113 -26.59 13.68 -9.22
C SER A 113 -25.16 13.14 -9.38
N ASN A 114 -24.60 12.57 -8.32
CA ASN A 114 -23.25 11.99 -8.28
C ASN A 114 -22.10 13.00 -8.49
N ALA A 115 -22.34 14.30 -8.26
CA ALA A 115 -21.29 15.31 -8.40
C ALA A 115 -20.08 15.00 -7.49
N LEU A 116 -20.34 14.51 -6.27
CA LEU A 116 -19.29 14.18 -5.32
C LEU A 116 -18.45 12.98 -5.75
N ASP A 117 -19.09 11.94 -6.28
CA ASP A 117 -18.41 10.75 -6.79
C ASP A 117 -17.44 11.08 -7.93
N PHE A 118 -17.83 11.99 -8.83
CA PHE A 118 -16.96 12.45 -9.91
C PHE A 118 -15.75 13.24 -9.41
N HIS A 119 -15.90 14.03 -8.34
CA HIS A 119 -14.77 14.71 -7.73
C HIS A 119 -13.81 13.70 -7.08
N ILE A 120 -14.33 12.70 -6.36
CA ILE A 120 -13.50 11.62 -5.80
C ILE A 120 -12.76 10.89 -6.92
N ALA A 121 -13.44 10.52 -8.01
CA ALA A 121 -12.82 9.85 -9.15
C ALA A 121 -11.71 10.69 -9.79
N PHE A 122 -11.93 12.00 -9.97
CA PHE A 122 -10.93 12.94 -10.46
C PHE A 122 -9.71 13.01 -9.52
N TYR A 123 -9.93 13.16 -8.22
CA TYR A 123 -8.85 13.25 -7.24
C TYR A 123 -8.02 11.97 -7.19
N ILE A 124 -8.64 10.79 -7.24
CA ILE A 124 -7.88 9.53 -7.33
C ILE A 124 -7.01 9.53 -8.59
N GLY A 125 -7.58 9.88 -9.75
CA GLY A 125 -6.82 9.99 -10.99
C GLY A 125 -5.63 10.95 -10.87
N HIS A 126 -5.84 12.14 -10.31
CA HIS A 126 -4.79 13.13 -10.08
C HIS A 126 -3.70 12.62 -9.12
N LEU A 127 -4.09 12.06 -7.98
CA LEU A 127 -3.17 11.56 -6.97
C LEU A 127 -2.38 10.35 -7.45
N THR A 128 -2.95 9.48 -8.30
CA THR A 128 -2.21 8.35 -8.89
C THR A 128 -1.05 8.78 -9.78
N VAL A 129 -1.10 10.00 -10.35
CA VAL A 129 0.01 10.57 -11.11
C VAL A 129 1.09 11.12 -10.18
N GLN A 130 0.69 11.72 -9.06
CA GLN A 130 1.60 12.30 -8.06
C GLN A 130 2.29 11.25 -7.18
N ASP A 131 1.54 10.23 -6.78
CA ASP A 131 2.00 9.10 -5.97
C ASP A 131 1.47 7.78 -6.57
N PRO A 132 2.16 7.22 -7.57
CA PRO A 132 1.79 5.95 -8.18
C PRO A 132 1.84 4.75 -7.22
N GLY A 133 2.59 4.89 -6.12
CA GLY A 133 2.73 3.85 -5.10
C GLY A 133 1.64 3.88 -4.03
N GLY A 134 0.85 4.96 -3.98
CA GLY A 134 -0.18 5.18 -2.96
C GLY A 134 -1.27 4.12 -2.92
N TYR A 135 -1.83 3.90 -1.73
CA TYR A 135 -3.05 3.11 -1.53
C TYR A 135 -4.24 4.06 -1.32
N PHE A 136 -5.29 3.91 -2.11
CA PHE A 136 -6.47 4.76 -2.07
C PHE A 136 -7.63 4.03 -1.38
N HIS A 137 -8.20 4.64 -0.34
CA HIS A 137 -9.35 4.13 0.40
C HIS A 137 -10.53 5.07 0.19
N ILE A 138 -11.55 4.61 -0.54
CA ILE A 138 -12.82 5.33 -0.67
C ILE A 138 -13.69 4.97 0.53
N ILE A 139 -14.08 5.95 1.34
CA ILE A 139 -14.93 5.74 2.51
C ILE A 139 -16.35 6.14 2.14
N SER A 140 -17.13 5.15 1.69
CA SER A 140 -18.52 5.33 1.26
C SER A 140 -19.26 3.98 1.28
N LYS A 141 -20.53 3.99 1.70
CA LYS A 141 -21.44 2.85 1.52
C LYS A 141 -21.90 2.72 0.07
N ASP A 142 -21.75 3.74 -0.77
CA ASP A 142 -22.22 3.68 -2.15
C ASP A 142 -21.42 2.65 -2.98
N THR A 143 -22.16 1.71 -3.57
CA THR A 143 -21.64 0.71 -4.51
C THR A 143 -21.38 1.30 -5.90
N GLY A 144 -21.82 2.54 -6.18
CA GLY A 144 -21.55 3.26 -7.42
C GLY A 144 -20.06 3.40 -7.75
N PHE A 145 -19.18 3.33 -6.74
CA PHE A 145 -17.72 3.33 -6.93
C PHE A 145 -17.15 1.98 -7.40
N ASP A 146 -17.87 0.87 -7.29
CA ASP A 146 -17.33 -0.47 -7.56
C ASP A 146 -16.80 -0.63 -9.01
N PRO A 147 -17.48 -0.10 -10.06
CA PRO A 147 -16.94 -0.09 -11.43
C PRO A 147 -15.64 0.71 -11.56
N LEU A 148 -15.51 1.85 -10.87
CA LEU A 148 -14.29 2.66 -10.86
C LEU A 148 -13.13 1.89 -10.20
N ILE A 149 -13.38 1.29 -9.03
CA ILE A 149 -12.40 0.49 -8.30
C ILE A 149 -11.90 -0.66 -9.17
N GLN A 150 -12.82 -1.37 -9.85
CA GLN A 150 -12.44 -2.45 -10.75
C GLN A 150 -11.57 -1.94 -11.92
N HIS A 151 -11.89 -0.78 -12.49
CA HIS A 151 -11.09 -0.16 -13.54
C HIS A 151 -9.68 0.20 -13.07
N LEU A 152 -9.57 0.84 -11.90
CA LEU A 152 -8.30 1.25 -11.31
C LEU A 152 -7.44 0.03 -10.94
N LYS A 153 -8.01 -1.03 -10.37
CA LYS A 153 -7.30 -2.28 -10.10
C LYS A 153 -6.73 -2.93 -11.36
N ARG A 154 -7.47 -2.92 -12.48
CA ARG A 154 -6.94 -3.39 -13.79
C ARG A 154 -5.74 -2.57 -14.27
N LYS A 155 -5.66 -1.31 -13.87
CA LYS A 155 -4.50 -0.42 -14.11
C LYS A 155 -3.42 -0.54 -13.04
N LYS A 156 -3.47 -1.57 -12.20
CA LYS A 156 -2.54 -1.82 -11.08
C LYS A 156 -2.52 -0.72 -10.02
N VAL A 157 -3.57 0.09 -9.92
CA VAL A 157 -3.73 1.05 -8.83
C VAL A 157 -4.25 0.33 -7.59
N ALA A 158 -3.58 0.53 -6.45
CA ALA A 158 -4.01 -0.02 -5.17
C ALA A 158 -5.18 0.80 -4.61
N VAL A 159 -6.40 0.29 -4.76
CA VAL A 159 -7.61 0.97 -4.29
C VAL A 159 -8.60 0.00 -3.68
N ALA A 160 -9.26 0.42 -2.60
CA ALA A 160 -10.36 -0.29 -1.96
C ALA A 160 -11.46 0.68 -1.54
N ARG A 161 -12.65 0.14 -1.29
CA ARG A 161 -13.74 0.85 -0.66
C ARG A 161 -14.08 0.22 0.67
N SER A 162 -14.27 1.07 1.65
CA SER A 162 -14.63 0.74 3.02
C SER A 162 -15.93 1.44 3.37
N LYS A 163 -16.81 0.77 4.13
CA LYS A 163 -18.10 1.36 4.52
C LYS A 163 -17.99 2.20 5.78
N THR A 164 -16.98 1.91 6.59
CA THR A 164 -16.70 2.64 7.82
C THR A 164 -15.20 2.92 7.98
N MET A 165 -14.84 3.71 9.00
CA MET A 165 -13.44 4.00 9.32
C MET A 165 -12.72 2.79 9.93
N GLU A 166 -13.45 1.97 10.69
CA GLU A 166 -12.95 0.75 11.34
C GLU A 166 -12.52 -0.30 10.32
N ASP A 167 -13.25 -0.40 9.20
CA ASP A 167 -12.89 -1.25 8.07
C ASP A 167 -11.44 -0.96 7.63
N ILE A 168 -11.06 0.33 7.55
CA ILE A 168 -9.69 0.74 7.18
C ILE A 168 -8.66 0.17 8.15
N LEU A 169 -8.89 0.23 9.47
CA LEU A 169 -7.97 -0.31 10.47
C LEU A 169 -7.84 -1.84 10.38
N LEU A 170 -8.91 -2.54 10.02
CA LEU A 170 -8.84 -3.98 9.73
C LEU A 170 -8.01 -4.24 8.45
N LEU A 171 -8.14 -3.38 7.43
CA LEU A 171 -7.29 -3.44 6.23
C LEU A 171 -5.82 -3.17 6.56
N LYS A 172 -5.55 -2.22 7.47
CA LYS A 172 -4.19 -1.96 7.99
C LYS A 172 -3.66 -3.22 8.65
N THR A 173 -4.37 -3.81 9.61
CA THR A 173 -3.90 -5.00 10.33
C THR A 173 -3.68 -6.22 9.40
N ALA A 174 -4.41 -6.30 8.29
CA ALA A 174 -4.22 -7.33 7.28
C ALA A 174 -3.03 -7.03 6.33
N ASN A 175 -2.81 -5.77 5.96
CA ASN A 175 -1.83 -5.35 4.95
C ASN A 175 -0.48 -4.87 5.53
N SER A 176 -0.45 -4.40 6.78
CA SER A 176 0.72 -3.95 7.55
C SER A 176 1.52 -5.10 8.11
N LYS A 177 1.05 -6.33 7.94
CA LYS A 177 1.89 -7.50 8.16
C LYS A 177 3.04 -7.43 7.18
N SER A 178 4.25 -7.28 7.71
CA SER A 178 5.48 -7.42 6.94
C SER A 178 5.43 -8.72 6.11
N THR A 179 6.16 -8.81 5.01
CA THR A 179 6.22 -10.06 4.21
C THR A 179 6.45 -11.31 5.10
N PRO A 180 7.36 -11.28 6.09
CA PRO A 180 7.50 -12.36 7.08
C PRO A 180 6.22 -12.67 7.88
N GLU A 181 5.48 -11.66 8.33
CA GLU A 181 4.23 -11.85 9.08
C GLU A 181 3.08 -12.36 8.19
N LYS A 182 3.01 -11.93 6.93
CA LYS A 182 2.07 -12.48 5.94
C LYS A 182 2.36 -13.95 5.69
N VAL A 183 3.63 -14.31 5.52
CA VAL A 183 4.08 -15.70 5.41
C VAL A 183 3.69 -16.49 6.66
N ALA A 184 3.96 -15.98 7.87
CA ALA A 184 3.59 -16.64 9.11
C ALA A 184 2.07 -16.86 9.24
N ALA A 185 1.26 -15.87 8.85
CA ALA A 185 -0.20 -15.99 8.85
C ALA A 185 -0.70 -17.04 7.85
N VAL A 186 -0.10 -17.09 6.65
CA VAL A 186 -0.42 -18.12 5.64
C VAL A 186 -0.02 -19.50 6.14
N VAL A 187 1.17 -19.65 6.74
CA VAL A 187 1.62 -20.92 7.32
C VAL A 187 0.67 -21.39 8.43
N ALA A 188 0.24 -20.49 9.31
CA ALA A 188 -0.71 -20.82 10.37
C ALA A 188 -2.06 -21.30 9.82
N ASP A 189 -2.64 -20.60 8.84
CA ASP A 189 -3.88 -21.01 8.16
C ASP A 189 -3.71 -22.37 7.45
N LEU A 190 -2.60 -22.58 6.74
CA LEU A 190 -2.30 -23.85 6.07
C LEU A 190 -2.14 -25.00 7.07
N LYS A 191 -1.49 -24.78 8.22
CA LYS A 191 -1.39 -25.78 9.30
C LYS A 191 -2.77 -26.12 9.86
N GLN A 192 -3.61 -25.11 10.12
CA GLN A 192 -4.97 -25.30 10.65
C GLN A 192 -5.86 -26.11 9.70
N ARG A 193 -5.69 -25.98 8.38
CA ARG A 193 -6.47 -26.73 7.38
C ARG A 193 -6.17 -28.23 7.32
N GLY A 194 -5.03 -28.69 7.85
CA GLY A 194 -4.71 -30.13 7.92
C GLY A 194 -4.72 -30.83 6.54
N THR A 195 -5.72 -31.68 6.31
CA THR A 195 -5.95 -32.42 5.05
C THR A 195 -6.70 -31.61 3.99
N SER A 196 -7.38 -30.53 4.38
CA SER A 196 -8.13 -29.64 3.49
C SER A 196 -7.26 -28.56 2.84
N LYS A 197 -5.95 -28.80 2.76
CA LYS A 197 -5.00 -27.87 2.13
C LYS A 197 -5.24 -27.80 0.62
N PRO A 198 -5.16 -26.61 0.01
CA PRO A 198 -5.27 -26.45 -1.43
C PRO A 198 -4.30 -27.35 -2.21
N ASN A 199 -4.79 -28.14 -3.16
CA ASN A 199 -3.94 -29.05 -3.95
C ASN A 199 -3.47 -28.43 -5.29
N THR A 200 -3.99 -27.25 -5.66
CA THR A 200 -3.59 -26.53 -6.87
C THR A 200 -3.12 -25.11 -6.57
N VAL A 201 -2.29 -24.58 -7.47
CA VAL A 201 -1.77 -23.20 -7.37
C VAL A 201 -2.92 -22.19 -7.39
N LYS A 202 -3.93 -22.42 -8.23
CA LYS A 202 -5.12 -21.57 -8.33
C LYS A 202 -5.93 -21.56 -7.02
N THR A 203 -6.16 -22.74 -6.44
CA THR A 203 -6.89 -22.82 -5.16
C THR A 203 -6.08 -22.20 -4.04
N LEU A 204 -4.76 -22.43 -3.98
CA LEU A 204 -3.88 -21.82 -2.99
C LEU A 204 -3.91 -20.29 -3.09
N SER A 205 -3.78 -19.76 -4.31
CA SER A 205 -3.85 -18.33 -4.61
C SER A 205 -5.17 -17.73 -4.12
N ASN A 206 -6.29 -18.39 -4.41
CA ASN A 206 -7.61 -17.96 -3.94
C ASN A 206 -7.75 -18.04 -2.41
N THR A 207 -7.21 -19.09 -1.78
CA THR A 207 -7.23 -19.26 -0.33
C THR A 207 -6.43 -18.17 0.37
N ILE A 208 -5.20 -17.92 -0.09
CA ILE A 208 -4.35 -16.84 0.43
C ILE A 208 -5.04 -15.50 0.21
N ASN A 209 -5.52 -15.22 -0.99
CA ASN A 209 -6.19 -13.95 -1.24
C ASN A 209 -7.46 -13.81 -0.37
N SER A 210 -8.20 -14.89 -0.13
CA SER A 210 -9.34 -14.89 0.80
C SER A 210 -8.94 -14.65 2.26
N LEU A 211 -7.81 -15.19 2.71
CA LEU A 211 -7.26 -14.96 4.05
C LEU A 211 -7.00 -13.47 4.29
N PHE A 212 -6.59 -12.77 3.23
CA PHE A 212 -6.37 -11.31 3.22
C PHE A 212 -7.54 -10.55 2.58
N GLN A 213 -8.78 -11.05 2.70
CA GLN A 213 -10.01 -10.35 2.30
C GLN A 213 -10.03 -9.85 0.84
N LYS A 214 -9.36 -10.57 -0.07
CA LYS A 214 -9.20 -10.26 -1.51
C LYS A 214 -8.45 -8.96 -1.79
N GLN A 215 -7.53 -8.58 -0.91
CA GLN A 215 -6.80 -7.32 -1.00
C GLN A 215 -5.38 -7.46 -1.55
N LEU A 216 -4.86 -8.68 -1.68
CA LEU A 216 -3.57 -8.90 -2.32
C LEU A 216 -3.74 -8.69 -3.83
N GLY A 217 -2.93 -7.77 -4.37
CA GLY A 217 -2.76 -7.64 -5.82
C GLY A 217 -2.08 -8.89 -6.40
N GLU A 218 -2.18 -9.09 -7.72
CA GLU A 218 -1.55 -10.26 -8.35
C GLU A 218 -0.03 -10.28 -8.12
N ASP A 219 0.65 -9.14 -8.28
CA ASP A 219 2.10 -9.03 -8.10
C ASP A 219 2.53 -9.35 -6.65
N GLU A 220 1.73 -8.94 -5.66
CA GLU A 220 1.98 -9.21 -4.23
C GLU A 220 1.72 -10.68 -3.90
N LEU A 221 0.65 -11.26 -4.45
CA LEU A 221 0.33 -12.68 -4.29
C LEU A 221 1.40 -13.57 -4.93
N THR A 222 1.91 -13.20 -6.11
CA THR A 222 3.03 -13.87 -6.76
C THR A 222 4.29 -13.79 -5.91
N SER A 223 4.60 -12.61 -5.35
CA SER A 223 5.76 -12.42 -4.47
C SER A 223 5.65 -13.28 -3.20
N LEU A 224 4.46 -13.35 -2.60
CA LEU A 224 4.21 -14.15 -1.41
C LEU A 224 4.30 -15.67 -1.68
N LEU A 225 3.84 -16.12 -2.85
CA LEU A 225 4.01 -17.51 -3.29
C LEU A 225 5.48 -17.85 -3.56
N ALA A 226 6.23 -16.93 -4.17
CA ALA A 226 7.66 -17.08 -4.39
C ALA A 226 8.42 -17.16 -3.06
N GLU A 227 8.07 -16.32 -2.08
CA GLU A 227 8.67 -16.34 -0.75
C GLU A 227 8.40 -17.67 -0.02
N LEU A 228 7.16 -18.17 -0.04
CA LEU A 228 6.80 -19.48 0.51
C LEU A 228 7.61 -20.62 -0.13
N GLN A 229 7.90 -20.52 -1.44
CA GLN A 229 8.71 -21.50 -2.14
C GLN A 229 10.20 -21.38 -1.81
N THR A 230 10.73 -20.16 -1.72
CA THR A 230 12.13 -19.87 -1.35
C THR A 230 12.42 -20.36 0.07
N GLN A 231 11.47 -20.21 1.00
CA GLN A 231 11.57 -20.74 2.36
C GLN A 231 11.35 -22.27 2.43
N GLY A 232 11.11 -22.93 1.30
CA GLY A 232 10.90 -24.38 1.23
C GLY A 232 9.59 -24.87 1.87
N LEU A 233 8.65 -23.98 2.18
CA LEU A 233 7.38 -24.32 2.83
C LEU A 233 6.40 -24.99 1.85
N ILE A 234 6.50 -24.62 0.57
CA ILE A 234 5.70 -25.18 -0.52
C ILE A 234 6.58 -25.54 -1.72
N VAL A 235 6.10 -26.48 -2.53
CA VAL A 235 6.67 -26.84 -3.83
C VAL A 235 5.59 -26.70 -4.89
N LEU A 236 5.83 -25.86 -5.91
CA LEU A 236 4.92 -25.62 -7.02
C LEU A 236 5.33 -26.47 -8.23
N ASN A 237 4.47 -27.40 -8.65
CA ASN A 237 4.71 -28.30 -9.79
C ASN A 237 3.62 -28.13 -10.85
N LYS A 238 3.89 -27.29 -11.87
CA LYS A 238 2.94 -26.88 -12.92
C LYS A 238 1.65 -26.29 -12.34
N ASN A 239 0.70 -27.15 -11.99
CA ASN A 239 -0.60 -26.78 -11.43
C ASN A 239 -0.83 -27.34 -10.01
N LYS A 240 0.05 -28.19 -9.49
CA LYS A 240 -0.09 -28.81 -8.16
C LYS A 240 0.78 -28.12 -7.12
N VAL A 241 0.31 -28.14 -5.88
CA VAL A 241 1.05 -27.67 -4.70
C VAL A 241 1.37 -28.87 -3.81
N SER A 242 2.59 -28.91 -3.30
CA SER A 242 3.00 -29.83 -2.23
C SER A 242 3.54 -29.02 -1.06
N TYR A 243 3.43 -29.55 0.16
CA TYR A 243 3.70 -28.83 1.40
C TYR A 243 4.82 -29.52 2.19
N ALA A 244 5.80 -28.75 2.63
CA ALA A 244 6.84 -29.18 3.57
C ALA A 244 6.73 -28.33 4.84
N LEU A 245 5.51 -28.29 5.40
CA LEU A 245 5.20 -27.56 6.63
C LEU A 245 5.48 -28.49 7.82
N SER A 246 6.69 -28.39 8.40
CA SER A 246 7.03 -29.04 9.68
C SER A 246 6.36 -28.35 10.86
#